data_AF-F6QQ72-F1
#
_entry.id   AF-F6QQ72-F1
#
_cell.length_a   1.000
_cell.length_b   1.000
_cell.length_c   1.000
_cell.angle_alpha   90.00
_cell.angle_beta   90.00
_cell.angle_gamma   90.00
#
_symmetry.space_group_name_H-M   'P 1'
#
loop_
_entity.id
_entity.type
_entity.pdbx_description
1 polymer ?
#
loop_
_entity_poly.entity_id
_entity_poly.type
_entity_poly.pdbx_seq_one_letter_code
_entity_poly.pdbx_strand_id
1 'polypeptide(L)'
;MFLPWHRLIMVQLELGLSRHMKNKTLGIPYWDWTDPIYKGLPDLVKNPTIYDPILKKYVPNPFYRTYIPSHAPVNNKTLYNYRLVVKAGYTKNHLMLTNVIEALNMPNYKKFDFTSVHSHDDIHNCVCDAFNKIGVNCTYSMVTTDFAAFDALFFLHHSQMDRLFALFAHLRELLGQQDWTKASFLQAYKNAPEFDFFNRSDVSGSWDWPMSPFCNASMNPSYVTLNKDSWTVGNSYYYQELFGYKYDTFDLARRDWKLLLKDLKCSFNSNNFGHPSPFISKLGEGLGIIYKTKEKFTFSCTT
;
A
#
# COMPACT_ATOMS: atom_id res chain seq x y z
N MET A 1 -11.13 1.59 6.72
CA MET A 1 -10.11 2.34 7.50
C MET A 1 -8.68 1.90 7.15
N PHE A 2 -8.48 0.77 6.47
CA PHE A 2 -7.15 0.20 6.19
C PHE A 2 -6.20 1.17 5.47
N LEU A 3 -6.55 1.69 4.29
CA LEU A 3 -5.67 2.61 3.53
C LEU A 3 -5.43 3.96 4.26
N PRO A 4 -6.45 4.65 4.79
CA PRO A 4 -6.25 5.86 5.61
C PRO A 4 -5.31 5.68 6.81
N TRP A 5 -5.39 4.53 7.49
CA TRP A 5 -4.52 4.24 8.63
C TRP A 5 -3.07 4.05 8.19
N HIS A 6 -2.83 3.31 7.10
CA HIS A 6 -1.49 3.14 6.54
C HIS A 6 -0.91 4.44 5.97
N ARG A 7 -1.73 5.31 5.38
CA ARG A 7 -1.34 6.68 4.99
C ARG A 7 -0.71 7.44 6.17
N LEU A 8 -1.36 7.40 7.33
CA LEU A 8 -0.84 8.06 8.53
C LEU A 8 0.46 7.41 9.04
N ILE A 9 0.67 6.11 8.86
CA ILE A 9 2.00 5.51 9.12
C ILE A 9 3.06 6.14 8.21
N MET A 10 2.78 6.27 6.90
CA MET A 10 3.73 6.84 5.96
C MET A 10 4.08 8.28 6.34
N VAL A 11 3.06 9.10 6.65
CA VAL A 11 3.25 10.48 7.14
C VAL A 11 4.05 10.49 8.44
N GLN A 12 3.76 9.58 9.38
CA GLN A 12 4.49 9.50 10.64
C GLN A 12 5.98 9.18 10.43
N LEU A 13 6.29 8.24 9.53
CA LEU A 13 7.67 7.92 9.17
C LEU A 13 8.35 9.11 8.50
N GLU A 14 7.69 9.74 7.53
CA GLU A 14 8.23 10.89 6.81
C GLU A 14 8.59 12.04 7.76
N LEU A 15 7.68 12.38 8.67
CA LEU A 15 7.92 13.40 9.70
C LEU A 15 9.04 12.99 10.66
N GLY A 16 9.13 11.71 11.03
CA GLY A 16 10.24 11.18 11.82
C GLY A 16 11.59 11.35 11.13
N LEU A 17 11.68 10.99 9.85
CA LEU A 17 12.90 11.12 9.04
C LEU A 17 13.25 12.58 8.76
N SER A 18 12.25 13.45 8.53
CA SER A 18 12.45 14.86 8.19
C SER A 18 13.33 15.60 9.22
N ARG A 19 13.22 15.23 10.50
CA ARG A 19 14.03 15.76 11.61
C ARG A 19 15.53 15.49 11.44
N HIS A 20 15.88 14.45 10.69
CA HIS A 20 17.25 14.04 10.38
C HIS A 20 17.69 14.43 8.96
N MET A 21 16.80 14.97 8.13
CA MET A 21 17.04 15.31 6.73
C MET A 21 17.13 16.83 6.49
N LYS A 22 17.88 17.55 7.34
CA LYS A 22 18.08 19.00 7.19
C LYS A 22 18.51 19.36 5.77
N ASN A 23 17.83 20.35 5.17
CA ASN A 23 18.09 20.86 3.81
C ASN A 23 17.89 19.83 2.68
N LYS A 24 17.10 18.77 2.92
CA LYS A 24 16.68 17.82 1.87
C LYS A 24 15.17 17.82 1.76
N THR A 25 14.67 17.90 0.54
CA THR A 25 13.27 17.66 0.19
C THR A 25 13.16 16.24 -0.33
N LEU A 26 13.09 15.28 0.59
CA LEU A 26 12.94 13.86 0.25
C LEU A 26 11.72 13.29 0.97
N GLY A 27 10.73 12.85 0.19
CA GLY A 27 9.61 12.07 0.70
C GLY A 27 9.94 10.57 0.76
N ILE A 28 9.07 9.77 1.35
CA ILE A 28 9.23 8.30 1.36
C ILE A 28 9.10 7.76 -0.06
N PRO A 29 10.11 7.05 -0.59
CA PRO A 29 10.01 6.44 -1.93
C PRO A 29 9.04 5.25 -1.91
N TYR A 30 8.39 5.01 -3.05
CA TYR A 30 7.54 3.85 -3.28
C TYR A 30 8.25 2.77 -4.10
N TRP A 31 7.79 1.53 -3.97
CA TRP A 31 8.18 0.42 -4.83
C TRP A 31 7.05 0.04 -5.79
N ASP A 32 7.16 0.45 -7.05
CA ASP A 32 6.19 0.09 -8.09
C ASP A 32 6.40 -1.34 -8.60
N TRP A 33 5.73 -2.29 -7.95
CA TRP A 33 5.74 -3.70 -8.33
C TRP A 33 4.92 -4.01 -9.60
N THR A 34 4.30 -3.01 -10.25
CA THR A 34 3.68 -3.18 -11.58
C THR A 34 4.70 -3.05 -12.72
N ASP A 35 5.89 -2.51 -12.43
CA ASP A 35 6.93 -2.29 -13.43
C ASP A 35 7.47 -3.63 -14.00
N PRO A 36 7.36 -3.86 -15.33
CA PRO A 36 7.85 -5.09 -15.96
C PRO A 36 9.40 -5.19 -15.99
N ILE A 37 10.11 -4.08 -15.86
CA ILE A 37 11.57 -4.01 -16.01
C ILE A 37 12.26 -4.29 -14.67
N TYR A 38 11.72 -3.77 -13.57
CA TYR A 38 12.30 -3.99 -12.24
C TYR A 38 11.94 -5.38 -11.71
N LYS A 39 12.96 -6.24 -11.62
CA LYS A 39 12.81 -7.60 -11.10
C LYS A 39 13.30 -7.67 -9.66
N GLY A 40 12.39 -8.00 -8.76
CA GLY A 40 12.69 -8.27 -7.37
C GLY A 40 12.68 -7.09 -6.42
N LEU A 41 13.38 -7.26 -5.29
CA LEU A 41 13.46 -6.23 -4.24
C LEU A 41 14.22 -4.98 -4.72
N PRO A 42 13.79 -3.77 -4.31
CA PRO A 42 14.54 -2.55 -4.53
C PRO A 42 15.96 -2.65 -3.99
N ASP A 43 16.95 -2.16 -4.75
CA ASP A 43 18.37 -2.21 -4.35
C ASP A 43 18.63 -1.57 -2.97
N LEU A 44 17.82 -0.56 -2.63
CA LEU A 44 17.82 0.10 -1.32
C LEU A 44 17.71 -0.88 -0.16
N VAL A 45 16.89 -1.92 -0.30
CA VAL A 45 16.63 -2.89 0.78
C VAL A 45 17.26 -4.25 0.51
N LYS A 46 17.64 -4.54 -0.75
CA LYS A 46 18.07 -5.87 -1.19
C LYS A 46 19.40 -6.32 -0.61
N ASN A 47 20.36 -5.42 -0.50
CA ASN A 47 21.76 -5.76 -0.22
C ASN A 47 22.13 -5.49 1.24
N PRO A 48 22.93 -6.36 1.91
CA PRO A 48 23.33 -6.18 3.31
C PRO A 48 24.28 -5.01 3.55
N THR A 49 24.90 -4.50 2.48
CA THR A 49 25.75 -3.32 2.52
C THR A 49 25.33 -2.32 1.45
N ILE A 50 25.60 -1.04 1.71
CA ILE A 50 25.33 0.08 0.80
C ILE A 50 26.60 0.93 0.69
N TYR A 51 26.85 1.48 -0.49
CA TYR A 51 27.98 2.39 -0.69
C TYR A 51 27.65 3.76 -0.10
N ASP A 52 28.44 4.21 0.87
CA ASP A 52 28.35 5.56 1.42
C ASP A 52 29.26 6.50 0.62
N PRO A 53 28.70 7.48 -0.11
CA PRO A 53 29.48 8.39 -0.94
C PRO A 53 30.33 9.39 -0.13
N ILE A 54 29.99 9.63 1.14
CA ILE A 54 30.74 10.51 2.05
C ILE A 54 31.96 9.76 2.59
N LEU A 55 31.74 8.54 3.07
CA LEU A 55 32.82 7.69 3.62
C LEU A 55 33.62 6.96 2.53
N LYS A 56 33.14 7.00 1.28
CA LYS A 56 33.72 6.32 0.10
C LYS A 56 33.95 4.82 0.31
N LYS A 57 33.07 4.15 1.07
CA LYS A 57 33.18 2.73 1.40
C LYS A 57 31.80 2.09 1.54
N TYR A 58 31.75 0.76 1.43
CA TYR A 58 30.56 0.00 1.79
C TYR A 58 30.39 -0.06 3.30
N VAL A 59 29.17 0.23 3.77
CA VAL A 59 28.76 0.17 5.18
C VAL A 59 27.56 -0.76 5.33
N PRO A 60 27.26 -1.26 6.54
CA PRO A 60 26.03 -2.01 6.78
C PRO A 60 24.80 -1.22 6.32
N ASN A 61 23.92 -1.86 5.55
CA ASN A 61 22.74 -1.20 5.02
C ASN A 61 21.64 -1.13 6.09
N PRO A 62 21.26 0.06 6.58
CA PRO A 62 20.22 0.20 7.61
C PRO A 62 18.83 -0.24 7.13
N PHE A 63 18.61 -0.32 5.81
CA PHE A 63 17.34 -0.74 5.21
C PHE A 63 17.26 -2.24 4.90
N TYR A 64 18.36 -2.98 5.07
CA TYR A 64 18.39 -4.42 4.88
C TYR A 64 17.88 -5.17 6.11
N ARG A 65 18.38 -4.78 7.29
CA ARG A 65 18.13 -5.49 8.54
C ARG A 65 17.92 -4.51 9.70
N THR A 66 16.69 -4.44 10.19
CA THR A 66 16.23 -3.63 11.31
C THR A 66 16.09 -4.48 12.56
N TYR A 67 16.49 -3.91 13.69
CA TYR A 67 16.26 -4.49 15.02
C TYR A 67 14.77 -4.46 15.39
N ILE A 68 14.28 -5.52 16.04
CA ILE A 68 12.92 -5.59 16.60
C ILE A 68 12.99 -5.22 18.10
N PRO A 69 12.66 -3.98 18.48
CA PRO A 69 12.71 -3.55 19.87
C PRO A 69 11.70 -4.30 20.75
N SER A 70 12.02 -4.39 22.04
CA SER A 70 11.12 -4.87 23.09
C SER A 70 10.66 -6.34 23.01
N HIS A 71 11.14 -7.12 22.03
CA HIS A 71 10.95 -8.57 22.03
C HIS A 71 12.07 -9.25 22.83
N ALA A 72 11.70 -10.18 23.71
CA ALA A 72 12.68 -10.96 24.49
C ALA A 72 13.63 -11.73 23.53
N PRO A 73 14.93 -11.84 23.85
CA PRO A 73 15.85 -12.65 23.06
C PRO A 73 15.36 -14.09 22.92
N VAL A 74 15.39 -14.64 21.71
CA VAL A 74 15.11 -16.05 21.47
C VAL A 74 16.44 -16.78 21.35
N ASN A 75 16.66 -17.81 22.18
CA ASN A 75 17.92 -18.55 22.25
C ASN A 75 19.14 -17.62 22.47
N ASN A 76 19.03 -16.64 23.38
CA ASN A 76 20.04 -15.62 23.68
C ASN A 76 20.48 -14.75 22.49
N LYS A 77 19.66 -14.64 21.44
CA LYS A 77 19.96 -13.80 20.26
C LYS A 77 18.96 -12.67 20.12
N THR A 78 19.49 -11.47 19.84
CA THR A 78 18.71 -10.31 19.42
C THR A 78 17.97 -10.60 18.12
N LEU A 79 16.71 -10.18 18.06
CA LEU A 79 15.86 -10.39 16.89
C LEU A 79 15.92 -9.20 15.93
N TYR A 80 15.83 -9.54 14.65
CA TYR A 80 15.81 -8.61 13.54
C TYR A 80 14.71 -9.05 12.58
N ASN A 81 14.25 -8.13 11.73
CA ASN A 81 13.40 -8.52 10.62
C ASN A 81 14.10 -9.61 9.77
N TYR A 82 13.28 -10.47 9.19
CA TYR A 82 13.71 -11.61 8.42
C TYR A 82 13.06 -11.58 7.04
N ARG A 83 13.88 -11.83 6.02
CA ARG A 83 13.44 -12.00 4.64
C ARG A 83 14.02 -13.30 4.13
N LEU A 84 13.17 -14.21 3.67
CA LEU A 84 13.58 -15.37 2.89
C LEU A 84 12.87 -15.33 1.55
N VAL A 85 13.28 -14.36 0.74
CA VAL A 85 12.86 -14.28 -0.64
C VAL A 85 13.75 -15.23 -1.42
N VAL A 86 13.25 -16.42 -1.76
CA VAL A 86 14.00 -17.39 -2.55
C VAL A 86 14.45 -16.71 -3.85
N LYS A 87 15.73 -16.36 -3.98
CA LYS A 87 16.31 -15.65 -5.14
C LYS A 87 15.66 -14.29 -5.52
N ALA A 88 15.14 -13.49 -4.58
CA ALA A 88 14.62 -12.14 -4.85
C ALA A 88 13.64 -12.00 -6.06
N GLY A 89 13.11 -13.08 -6.62
CA GLY A 89 12.28 -13.02 -7.81
C GLY A 89 10.88 -12.65 -7.39
N TYR A 90 10.47 -11.44 -7.74
CA TYR A 90 9.07 -11.12 -7.93
C TYR A 90 8.91 -10.73 -9.39
N THR A 91 7.90 -11.32 -10.04
CA THR A 91 6.86 -10.65 -10.84
C THR A 91 6.10 -11.68 -11.69
N LYS A 92 4.83 -11.93 -11.35
CA LYS A 92 3.78 -11.85 -12.37
C LYS A 92 3.36 -10.39 -12.43
N ASN A 93 4.20 -9.51 -12.98
CA ASN A 93 3.88 -8.07 -13.06
C ASN A 93 2.55 -7.85 -13.80
N HIS A 94 2.23 -8.75 -14.75
CA HIS A 94 0.92 -8.80 -15.38
C HIS A 94 -0.20 -9.03 -14.36
N LEU A 95 -0.07 -10.01 -13.47
CA LEU A 95 -1.04 -10.23 -12.39
C LEU A 95 -1.18 -8.98 -11.52
N MET A 96 -0.05 -8.42 -11.09
CA MET A 96 -0.03 -7.24 -10.25
C MET A 96 -0.70 -6.03 -10.92
N LEU A 97 -0.34 -5.74 -12.17
CA LEU A 97 -0.95 -4.67 -12.96
C LEU A 97 -2.45 -4.92 -13.19
N THR A 98 -2.85 -6.17 -13.49
CA THR A 98 -4.25 -6.56 -13.63
C THR A 98 -5.04 -6.29 -12.35
N ASN A 99 -4.53 -6.72 -11.19
CA ASN A 99 -5.17 -6.51 -9.89
C ASN A 99 -5.31 -5.01 -9.56
N VAL A 100 -4.30 -4.19 -9.90
CA VAL A 100 -4.36 -2.72 -9.72
C VAL A 100 -5.41 -2.08 -10.62
N ILE A 101 -5.41 -2.42 -11.91
CA ILE A 101 -6.38 -1.88 -12.87
C ILE A 101 -7.80 -2.26 -12.43
N GLU A 102 -8.01 -3.50 -11.97
CA GLU A 102 -9.31 -3.92 -11.44
C GLU A 102 -9.70 -3.11 -10.20
N ALA A 103 -8.79 -2.95 -9.23
CA ALA A 103 -9.06 -2.16 -8.02
C ALA A 103 -9.45 -0.72 -8.37
N LEU A 104 -8.67 -0.05 -9.22
CA LEU A 104 -8.91 1.35 -9.62
C LEU A 104 -10.20 1.54 -10.44
N ASN A 105 -10.68 0.47 -11.09
CA ASN A 105 -11.97 0.46 -11.79
C ASN A 105 -13.18 0.23 -10.87
N MET A 106 -12.98 0.00 -9.57
CA MET A 106 -14.08 -0.22 -8.65
C MET A 106 -14.97 1.03 -8.50
N PRO A 107 -16.30 0.86 -8.36
CA PRO A 107 -17.26 1.96 -8.47
C PRO A 107 -17.42 2.74 -7.16
N ASN A 108 -16.72 2.40 -6.08
CA ASN A 108 -16.73 3.11 -4.82
C ASN A 108 -15.54 2.70 -3.96
N TYR A 109 -15.25 3.49 -2.92
CA TYR A 109 -14.14 3.24 -2.00
C TYR A 109 -14.21 1.85 -1.34
N LYS A 110 -15.37 1.38 -0.86
CA LYS A 110 -15.48 0.05 -0.21
C LYS A 110 -14.91 -1.06 -1.10
N LYS A 111 -15.33 -1.07 -2.36
CA LYS A 111 -14.90 -2.09 -3.33
C LYS A 111 -13.44 -1.90 -3.73
N PHE A 112 -12.97 -0.67 -3.92
CA PHE A 112 -11.56 -0.38 -4.16
C PHE A 112 -10.68 -0.87 -2.99
N ASP A 113 -11.02 -0.50 -1.76
CA ASP A 113 -10.35 -0.91 -0.52
C ASP A 113 -10.25 -2.43 -0.49
N PHE A 114 -11.38 -3.14 -0.63
CA PHE A 114 -11.45 -4.60 -0.64
C PHE A 114 -10.59 -5.26 -1.72
N THR A 115 -10.65 -4.76 -2.97
CA THR A 115 -9.91 -5.36 -4.09
C THR A 115 -8.41 -5.05 -4.00
N SER A 116 -8.03 -3.85 -3.55
CA SER A 116 -6.63 -3.44 -3.40
C SER A 116 -5.86 -4.29 -2.40
N VAL A 117 -6.55 -4.90 -1.41
CA VAL A 117 -5.95 -5.84 -0.44
C VAL A 117 -5.32 -7.04 -1.13
N HIS A 118 -5.80 -7.49 -2.30
CA HIS A 118 -5.20 -8.63 -3.00
C HIS A 118 -3.72 -8.39 -3.33
N SER A 119 -3.41 -7.27 -3.99
CA SER A 119 -2.04 -6.92 -4.33
C SER A 119 -1.18 -6.59 -3.11
N HIS A 120 -1.79 -6.03 -2.07
CA HIS A 120 -1.13 -5.80 -0.79
C HIS A 120 -0.68 -7.13 -0.15
N ASP A 121 -1.62 -8.05 0.04
CA ASP A 121 -1.39 -9.34 0.68
C ASP A 121 -0.41 -10.19 -0.13
N ASP A 122 -0.51 -10.14 -1.46
CA ASP A 122 0.41 -10.79 -2.38
C ASP A 122 1.86 -10.39 -2.08
N ILE A 123 2.15 -9.09 -1.90
CA ILE A 123 3.50 -8.64 -1.52
C ILE A 123 3.88 -9.09 -0.11
N HIS A 124 3.01 -8.92 0.88
CA HIS A 124 3.28 -9.33 2.27
C HIS A 124 3.65 -10.81 2.38
N ASN A 125 2.83 -11.68 1.79
CA ASN A 125 3.03 -13.13 1.76
C ASN A 125 4.30 -13.52 1.02
N CYS A 126 4.78 -12.64 0.15
CA CYS A 126 5.91 -12.92 -0.71
C CYS A 126 7.28 -12.66 -0.09
N VAL A 127 7.36 -11.84 0.96
CA VAL A 127 8.62 -11.46 1.61
C VAL A 127 9.27 -12.63 2.35
N CYS A 128 8.50 -13.65 2.71
CA CYS A 128 9.02 -14.87 3.28
C CYS A 128 8.19 -16.07 2.81
N ASP A 129 8.85 -17.02 2.14
CA ASP A 129 8.21 -18.23 1.62
C ASP A 129 7.90 -19.22 2.75
N ALA A 130 6.79 -18.98 3.45
CA ALA A 130 6.29 -19.83 4.51
C ALA A 130 5.70 -21.15 4.00
N PHE A 131 5.33 -21.22 2.71
CA PHE A 131 4.55 -22.31 2.15
C PHE A 131 5.39 -23.44 1.54
N ASN A 132 6.58 -23.15 1.01
CA ASN A 132 7.35 -24.15 0.25
C ASN A 132 8.57 -24.75 0.97
N LYS A 133 8.88 -24.36 2.22
CA LYS A 133 10.10 -24.82 2.88
C LYS A 133 9.93 -25.23 4.34
N ILE A 134 10.09 -26.53 4.58
CA ILE A 134 10.23 -27.11 5.93
C ILE A 134 11.44 -26.46 6.63
N GLY A 135 11.21 -25.90 7.82
CA GLY A 135 12.26 -25.30 8.66
C GLY A 135 12.50 -23.80 8.45
N VAL A 136 11.69 -23.11 7.64
CA VAL A 136 11.75 -21.65 7.51
C VAL A 136 10.86 -20.99 8.55
N ASN A 137 11.44 -20.15 9.40
CA ASN A 137 10.69 -19.33 10.34
C ASN A 137 10.42 -17.94 9.75
N CYS A 138 9.18 -17.70 9.33
CA CYS A 138 8.72 -16.40 8.81
C CYS A 138 8.09 -15.49 9.87
N THR A 139 8.12 -15.84 11.16
CA THR A 139 7.49 -15.08 12.24
C THR A 139 7.95 -13.62 12.25
N TYR A 140 9.24 -13.34 12.04
CA TYR A 140 9.79 -11.99 12.11
C TYR A 140 9.85 -11.30 10.73
N SER A 141 8.88 -11.54 9.86
CA SER A 141 8.84 -11.02 8.48
C SER A 141 7.58 -10.22 8.18
N MET A 142 7.47 -9.66 6.97
CA MET A 142 6.24 -9.00 6.52
C MET A 142 5.02 -9.93 6.41
N VAL A 143 5.19 -11.25 6.47
CA VAL A 143 4.07 -12.21 6.49
C VAL A 143 3.29 -12.13 7.81
N THR A 144 3.92 -11.69 8.90
CA THR A 144 3.30 -11.62 10.23
C THR A 144 3.06 -10.17 10.62
N THR A 145 1.78 -9.81 10.76
CA THR A 145 1.33 -8.44 11.04
C THR A 145 2.05 -7.79 12.22
N ASP A 146 2.27 -8.53 13.30
CA ASP A 146 2.94 -8.05 14.53
C ASP A 146 4.38 -7.56 14.27
N PHE A 147 5.02 -8.04 13.20
CA PHE A 147 6.42 -7.77 12.91
C PHE A 147 6.65 -7.05 11.58
N ALA A 148 5.63 -6.95 10.72
CA ALA A 148 5.78 -6.49 9.35
C ALA A 148 6.38 -5.08 9.24
N ALA A 149 5.95 -4.15 10.10
CA ALA A 149 6.39 -2.77 10.09
C ALA A 149 7.85 -2.55 10.56
N PHE A 150 8.51 -3.57 11.12
CA PHE A 150 9.94 -3.48 11.44
C PHE A 150 10.82 -3.67 10.20
N ASP A 151 10.29 -4.20 9.11
CA ASP A 151 11.01 -4.34 7.86
C ASP A 151 10.94 -3.03 7.04
N ALA A 152 12.08 -2.44 6.65
CA ALA A 152 12.09 -1.20 5.86
C ALA A 152 11.35 -1.31 4.51
N LEU A 153 11.21 -2.53 3.96
CA LEU A 153 10.44 -2.79 2.74
C LEU A 153 8.95 -2.48 2.92
N PHE A 154 8.42 -2.61 4.15
CA PHE A 154 7.04 -2.25 4.49
C PHE A 154 6.72 -0.83 4.02
N PHE A 155 7.60 0.12 4.31
CA PHE A 155 7.35 1.52 3.97
C PHE A 155 7.40 1.78 2.46
N LEU A 156 8.27 1.09 1.72
CA LEU A 156 8.28 1.19 0.24
C LEU A 156 7.01 0.60 -0.36
N HIS A 157 6.55 -0.53 0.17
CA HIS A 157 5.33 -1.20 -0.24
C HIS A 157 4.08 -0.35 0.07
N HIS A 158 3.95 0.15 1.30
CA HIS A 158 2.81 0.95 1.72
C HIS A 158 2.82 2.36 1.13
N SER A 159 3.98 2.92 0.76
CA SER A 159 4.04 4.12 -0.07
C SER A 159 3.46 3.88 -1.47
N GLN A 160 3.70 2.71 -2.09
CA GLN A 160 3.02 2.34 -3.34
C GLN A 160 1.51 2.15 -3.13
N MET A 161 1.08 1.49 -2.04
CA MET A 161 -0.36 1.37 -1.73
C MET A 161 -1.03 2.72 -1.52
N ASP A 162 -0.34 3.64 -0.85
CA ASP A 162 -0.83 5.01 -0.65
C ASP A 162 -0.86 5.81 -1.96
N ARG A 163 0.11 5.60 -2.86
CA ARG A 163 0.11 6.15 -4.22
C ARG A 163 -1.12 5.69 -5.00
N LEU A 164 -1.47 4.41 -4.92
CA LEU A 164 -2.68 3.86 -5.54
C LEU A 164 -3.96 4.45 -4.92
N PHE A 165 -3.98 4.68 -3.61
CA PHE A 165 -5.11 5.35 -2.95
C PHE A 165 -5.26 6.82 -3.41
N ALA A 166 -4.15 7.55 -3.53
CA ALA A 166 -4.14 8.90 -4.08
C ALA A 166 -4.59 8.93 -5.56
N LEU A 167 -4.13 7.97 -6.38
CA LEU A 167 -4.56 7.83 -7.77
C LEU A 167 -6.06 7.52 -7.86
N PHE A 168 -6.58 6.61 -7.03
CA PHE A 168 -8.01 6.32 -6.97
C PHE A 168 -8.80 7.61 -6.74
N ALA A 169 -8.49 8.36 -5.67
CA ALA A 169 -9.17 9.61 -5.36
C ALA A 169 -9.12 10.61 -6.53
N HIS A 170 -7.94 10.76 -7.15
CA HIS A 170 -7.75 11.67 -8.29
C HIS A 170 -8.57 11.26 -9.54
N LEU A 171 -8.62 9.96 -9.86
CA LEU A 171 -9.44 9.46 -10.96
C LEU A 171 -10.92 9.74 -10.74
N ARG A 172 -11.42 9.57 -9.51
CA ARG A 172 -12.82 9.86 -9.15
C ARG A 172 -13.15 11.35 -9.31
N GLU A 173 -12.25 12.23 -8.89
CA GLU A 173 -12.39 13.68 -9.08
C GLU A 173 -12.56 14.02 -10.56
N LEU A 174 -11.70 13.47 -11.41
CA LEU A 174 -11.74 13.71 -12.86
C LEU A 174 -12.95 13.10 -13.58
N LEU A 175 -13.62 12.13 -12.95
CA LEU A 175 -14.90 11.57 -13.40
C LEU A 175 -16.11 12.36 -12.87
N GLY A 176 -15.90 13.42 -12.09
CA GLY A 176 -16.97 14.22 -11.48
C GLY A 176 -17.66 13.51 -10.31
N GLN A 177 -16.97 12.56 -9.68
CA GLN A 177 -17.51 11.74 -8.60
C GLN A 177 -16.98 12.18 -7.25
N GLN A 178 -17.89 12.59 -6.36
CA GLN A 178 -17.57 13.02 -4.99
C GLN A 178 -17.74 11.86 -4.00
N ASP A 179 -16.96 10.80 -4.17
CA ASP A 179 -17.11 9.59 -3.35
C ASP A 179 -16.52 9.71 -1.94
N TRP A 180 -15.82 10.79 -1.65
CA TRP A 180 -15.24 11.09 -0.34
C TRP A 180 -16.11 12.03 0.51
N THR A 181 -17.43 12.02 0.32
CA THR A 181 -18.34 12.50 1.37
C THR A 181 -18.66 11.36 2.33
N LYS A 182 -19.03 11.69 3.57
CA LYS A 182 -19.53 10.70 4.54
C LYS A 182 -20.69 9.88 3.96
N ALA A 183 -21.62 10.54 3.27
CA ALA A 183 -22.80 9.89 2.70
C ALA A 183 -22.42 8.88 1.60
N SER A 184 -21.63 9.30 0.61
CA SER A 184 -21.20 8.44 -0.51
C SER A 184 -20.35 7.27 -0.04
N PHE A 185 -19.42 7.51 0.90
CA PHE A 185 -18.59 6.46 1.49
C PHE A 185 -19.44 5.40 2.18
N LEU A 186 -20.35 5.82 3.08
CA LEU A 186 -21.16 4.90 3.88
C LEU A 186 -22.24 4.19 3.04
N GLN A 187 -22.69 4.77 1.92
CA GLN A 187 -23.73 4.18 1.08
C GLN A 187 -23.34 2.79 0.55
N ALA A 188 -22.08 2.60 0.17
CA ALA A 188 -21.59 1.31 -0.32
C ALA A 188 -21.61 0.22 0.76
N TYR A 189 -21.44 0.60 2.03
CA TYR A 189 -21.53 -0.32 3.17
C TYR A 189 -22.98 -0.61 3.55
N LYS A 190 -23.88 0.38 3.49
CA LYS A 190 -25.33 0.18 3.70
C LYS A 190 -25.95 -0.82 2.73
N ASN A 191 -25.47 -0.83 1.49
CA ASN A 191 -25.99 -1.70 0.43
C ASN A 191 -25.39 -3.13 0.47
N ALA A 192 -24.48 -3.42 1.40
CA ALA A 192 -23.77 -4.69 1.47
C ALA A 192 -24.48 -5.66 2.43
N PRO A 193 -25.08 -6.77 1.94
CA PRO A 193 -25.82 -7.70 2.80
C PRO A 193 -24.97 -8.31 3.92
N GLU A 194 -23.67 -8.49 3.67
CA GLU A 194 -22.72 -9.03 4.65
C GLU A 194 -22.44 -8.09 5.84
N PHE A 195 -22.78 -6.80 5.74
CA PHE A 195 -22.63 -5.84 6.82
C PHE A 195 -24.01 -5.37 7.26
N ASP A 196 -24.49 -5.89 8.39
CA ASP A 196 -25.60 -5.25 9.10
C ASP A 196 -25.14 -3.88 9.60
N PHE A 197 -25.35 -2.88 8.76
CA PHE A 197 -24.86 -1.53 8.99
C PHE A 197 -25.42 -0.91 10.28
N PHE A 198 -26.62 -1.34 10.71
CA PHE A 198 -27.25 -0.85 11.93
C PHE A 198 -26.61 -1.47 13.18
N ASN A 199 -26.23 -2.75 13.11
CA ASN A 199 -25.58 -3.45 14.23
C ASN A 199 -24.05 -3.39 14.21
N ARG A 200 -23.46 -2.74 13.20
CA ARG A 200 -22.01 -2.53 13.04
C ARG A 200 -21.65 -1.07 13.19
N SER A 201 -21.69 -0.57 14.44
CA SER A 201 -21.26 0.80 14.78
C SER A 201 -19.82 1.08 14.34
N ASP A 202 -18.98 0.04 14.28
CA ASP A 202 -17.61 0.06 13.77
C ASP A 202 -17.48 0.31 12.29
N VAL A 203 -18.51 -0.01 11.50
CA VAL A 203 -18.56 0.32 10.09
C VAL A 203 -19.27 1.65 9.90
N SER A 204 -20.42 1.87 10.56
CA SER A 204 -21.24 3.06 10.36
C SER A 204 -20.64 4.35 10.90
N GLY A 205 -19.77 4.26 11.92
CA GLY A 205 -19.00 5.38 12.45
C GLY A 205 -17.62 5.56 11.81
N SER A 206 -17.13 4.57 11.06
CA SER A 206 -15.73 4.50 10.58
C SER A 206 -15.22 5.73 9.83
N TRP A 207 -16.12 6.53 9.24
CA TRP A 207 -15.77 7.76 8.54
C TRP A 207 -15.09 8.80 9.45
N ASP A 208 -15.66 9.02 10.64
CA ASP A 208 -15.24 10.04 11.61
C ASP A 208 -14.44 9.46 12.77
N TRP A 209 -14.33 8.14 12.84
CA TRP A 209 -13.69 7.48 13.96
C TRP A 209 -12.20 7.81 14.05
N PRO A 210 -11.70 8.18 15.24
CA PRO A 210 -10.29 8.47 15.43
C PRO A 210 -9.47 7.20 15.28
N MET A 211 -8.36 7.30 14.55
CA MET A 211 -7.44 6.21 14.32
C MET A 211 -6.39 6.12 15.44
N SER A 212 -6.41 5.03 16.20
CA SER A 212 -5.33 4.68 17.14
C SER A 212 -4.09 4.17 16.39
N PRO A 213 -2.85 4.44 16.85
CA PRO A 213 -2.50 5.25 18.01
C PRO A 213 -2.38 6.74 17.69
N PHE A 214 -2.67 7.16 16.46
CA PHE A 214 -2.49 8.55 16.03
C PHE A 214 -3.28 9.52 16.92
N CYS A 215 -4.47 9.13 17.38
CA CYS A 215 -5.33 9.89 18.28
C CYS A 215 -4.89 9.96 19.75
N ASN A 216 -3.79 9.29 20.13
CA ASN A 216 -3.34 9.21 21.51
C ASN A 216 -2.08 10.07 21.74
N ALA A 217 -2.23 11.18 22.47
CA ALA A 217 -1.14 12.11 22.79
C ALA A 217 0.03 11.49 23.56
N SER A 218 -0.22 10.43 24.34
CA SER A 218 0.83 9.73 25.07
C SER A 218 1.66 8.79 24.18
N MET A 219 1.17 8.44 22.99
CA MET A 219 1.81 7.50 22.07
C MET A 219 2.32 8.15 20.78
N ASN A 220 1.68 9.23 20.33
CA ASN A 220 2.00 9.89 19.07
C ASN A 220 2.74 11.22 19.30
N PRO A 221 4.07 11.28 19.03
CA PRO A 221 4.88 12.47 19.24
C PRO A 221 4.79 13.51 18.10
N SER A 222 3.94 13.31 17.10
CA SER A 222 3.85 14.17 15.92
C SER A 222 2.63 15.07 16.01
N TYR A 223 2.81 16.39 16.02
CA TYR A 223 1.70 17.34 16.07
C TYR A 223 0.80 17.31 14.82
N VAL A 224 1.34 16.87 13.68
CA VAL A 224 0.60 16.77 12.41
C VAL A 224 -0.35 15.58 12.46
N THR A 225 0.18 14.38 12.68
CA THR A 225 -0.66 13.18 12.75
C THR A 225 -1.45 13.12 14.06
N LEU A 226 -1.07 13.89 15.09
CA LEU A 226 -1.83 14.08 16.33
C LEU A 226 -2.92 15.18 16.19
N ASN A 227 -3.11 15.76 15.01
CA ASN A 227 -4.19 16.70 14.84
C ASN A 227 -5.52 15.93 14.74
N LYS A 228 -6.54 16.38 15.49
CA LYS A 228 -7.91 15.84 15.39
C LYS A 228 -8.49 15.88 13.98
N ASP A 229 -8.01 16.83 13.18
CA ASP A 229 -8.39 17.02 11.80
C ASP A 229 -7.54 16.17 10.83
N SER A 230 -6.77 15.19 11.32
CA SER A 230 -5.89 14.35 10.49
C SER A 230 -6.18 12.86 10.56
N TRP A 231 -6.62 12.34 11.71
CA TRP A 231 -6.68 10.88 11.95
C TRP A 231 -8.03 10.22 11.68
N THR A 232 -8.82 10.75 10.75
CA THR A 232 -10.11 10.18 10.34
C THR A 232 -10.06 9.75 8.88
N VAL A 233 -10.99 8.89 8.46
CA VAL A 233 -11.07 8.47 7.06
C VAL A 233 -11.38 9.68 6.17
N GLY A 234 -12.31 10.53 6.60
CA GLY A 234 -12.69 11.72 5.82
C GLY A 234 -11.53 12.67 5.57
N ASN A 235 -10.70 12.91 6.59
CA ASN A 235 -9.56 13.81 6.46
C ASN A 235 -8.43 13.22 5.62
N SER A 236 -8.30 11.88 5.57
CA SER A 236 -7.24 11.24 4.80
C SER A 236 -7.26 11.57 3.30
N TYR A 237 -8.39 12.00 2.74
CA TYR A 237 -8.49 12.39 1.33
C TYR A 237 -7.75 13.69 1.01
N TYR A 238 -7.61 14.60 1.98
CA TYR A 238 -6.95 15.91 1.85
C TYR A 238 -5.46 15.80 2.19
N TYR A 239 -4.80 14.78 1.67
CA TYR A 239 -3.44 14.42 2.08
C TYR A 239 -2.39 15.48 1.70
N GLN A 240 -2.61 16.21 0.60
CA GLN A 240 -1.69 17.26 0.17
C GLN A 240 -1.81 18.48 1.08
N GLU A 241 -3.04 18.86 1.42
CA GLU A 241 -3.35 20.01 2.25
C GLU A 241 -2.99 19.79 3.71
N LEU A 242 -3.26 18.59 4.24
CA LEU A 242 -3.03 18.27 5.64
C LEU A 242 -1.60 17.81 5.93
N PHE A 243 -0.95 17.10 5.00
CA PHE A 243 0.33 16.45 5.24
C PHE A 243 1.48 16.99 4.37
N GLY A 244 1.18 17.74 3.32
CA GLY A 244 2.19 18.47 2.54
C GLY A 244 3.03 17.60 1.59
N TYR A 245 2.62 16.36 1.29
CA TYR A 245 3.33 15.49 0.35
C TYR A 245 2.56 15.30 -0.97
N LYS A 246 3.29 14.90 -2.02
CA LYS A 246 2.74 14.51 -3.32
C LYS A 246 3.59 13.42 -3.94
N TYR A 247 2.96 12.63 -4.81
CA TYR A 247 3.68 11.69 -5.67
C TYR A 247 4.21 12.41 -6.91
N ASP A 248 5.36 11.95 -7.40
CA ASP A 248 6.02 12.47 -8.60
C ASP A 248 5.24 12.13 -9.88
N THR A 249 4.68 10.92 -9.94
CA THR A 249 3.82 10.44 -11.02
C THR A 249 2.82 9.41 -10.49
N PHE A 250 1.73 9.21 -11.23
CA PHE A 250 0.79 8.11 -11.04
C PHE A 250 0.93 7.01 -12.10
N ASP A 251 1.94 7.09 -12.95
CA ASP A 251 2.20 6.09 -13.99
C ASP A 251 2.39 4.70 -13.37
N LEU A 252 1.85 3.71 -14.07
CA LEU A 252 1.87 2.30 -13.68
C LEU A 252 2.47 1.50 -14.84
N ALA A 253 3.32 0.54 -14.52
CA ALA A 253 4.02 -0.28 -15.52
C ALA A 253 4.72 0.57 -16.61
N ARG A 254 5.26 1.73 -16.22
CA ARG A 254 5.93 2.73 -17.10
C ARG A 254 5.03 3.30 -18.19
N ARG A 255 3.71 3.33 -17.98
CA ARG A 255 2.72 3.85 -18.90
C ARG A 255 1.91 4.96 -18.25
N ASP A 256 1.54 5.95 -19.07
CA ASP A 256 0.77 7.11 -18.61
C ASP A 256 -0.56 6.68 -17.97
N TRP A 257 -0.77 7.04 -16.72
CA TRP A 257 -2.00 6.72 -15.97
C TRP A 257 -3.28 7.26 -16.65
N LYS A 258 -3.17 8.28 -17.51
CA LYS A 258 -4.30 8.80 -18.31
C LYS A 258 -4.88 7.76 -19.26
N LEU A 259 -4.15 6.69 -19.59
CA LEU A 259 -4.70 5.55 -20.33
C LEU A 259 -5.83 4.87 -19.54
N LEU A 260 -5.63 4.69 -18.23
CA LEU A 260 -6.67 4.16 -17.35
C LEU A 260 -7.84 5.15 -17.21
N LEU A 261 -7.59 6.46 -17.15
CA LEU A 261 -8.66 7.45 -17.16
C LEU A 261 -9.53 7.36 -18.43
N LYS A 262 -8.93 7.08 -19.60
CA LYS A 262 -9.69 6.87 -20.84
C LYS A 262 -10.56 5.62 -20.74
N ASP A 263 -10.04 4.52 -20.20
CA ASP A 263 -10.80 3.28 -19.99
C ASP A 263 -11.99 3.50 -19.04
N LEU A 264 -11.73 4.20 -17.93
CA LEU A 264 -12.74 4.60 -16.96
C LEU A 264 -13.82 5.46 -17.60
N LYS A 265 -13.48 6.51 -18.34
CA LYS A 265 -14.47 7.37 -19.02
C LYS A 265 -15.36 6.60 -20.00
N CYS A 266 -14.83 5.59 -20.67
CA CYS A 266 -15.63 4.72 -21.55
C CYS A 266 -16.61 3.85 -20.77
N SER A 267 -16.18 3.27 -19.65
CA SER A 267 -17.02 2.39 -18.85
C SER A 267 -17.95 3.15 -17.89
N PHE A 268 -17.63 4.40 -17.55
CA PHE A 268 -18.27 5.19 -16.50
C PHE A 268 -19.79 5.31 -16.65
N ASN A 269 -20.23 5.65 -17.85
CA ASN A 269 -21.65 5.81 -18.18
C ASN A 269 -22.33 4.50 -18.59
N SER A 270 -21.59 3.38 -18.59
CA SER A 270 -22.12 2.07 -18.95
C SER A 270 -22.66 1.36 -17.71
N ASN A 271 -23.63 0.47 -17.93
CA ASN A 271 -24.11 -0.45 -16.89
C ASN A 271 -23.02 -1.41 -16.38
N ASN A 272 -21.84 -1.44 -17.01
CA ASN A 272 -20.71 -2.28 -16.63
C ASN A 272 -19.72 -1.56 -15.70
N PHE A 273 -19.92 -0.28 -15.37
CA PHE A 273 -18.98 0.45 -14.52
C PHE A 273 -18.82 -0.22 -13.15
N GLY A 274 -17.58 -0.59 -12.80
CA GLY A 274 -17.30 -1.24 -11.52
C GLY A 274 -18.03 -2.56 -11.29
N HIS A 275 -18.58 -3.15 -12.36
CA HIS A 275 -18.92 -4.55 -12.40
C HIS A 275 -17.65 -5.35 -12.72
N PRO A 276 -17.53 -6.59 -12.23
CA PRO A 276 -16.49 -7.53 -12.65
C PRO A 276 -16.77 -8.05 -14.07
N SER A 277 -17.25 -7.17 -14.96
CA SER A 277 -17.48 -7.46 -16.37
C SER A 277 -16.13 -7.51 -17.06
N PRO A 278 -15.90 -8.49 -17.95
CA PRO A 278 -14.67 -8.56 -18.71
C PRO A 278 -14.40 -7.25 -19.48
N PHE A 279 -13.22 -6.65 -19.30
CA PHE A 279 -12.81 -5.46 -20.06
C PHE A 279 -11.34 -5.53 -20.48
N ILE A 280 -11.00 -4.78 -21.53
CA ILE A 280 -9.62 -4.61 -21.98
C ILE A 280 -9.17 -3.23 -21.54
N SER A 281 -7.99 -3.15 -20.93
CA SER A 281 -7.40 -1.88 -20.52
C SER A 281 -6.33 -1.40 -21.51
N LYS A 282 -6.38 -0.13 -21.90
CA LYS A 282 -5.32 0.54 -22.65
C LYS A 282 -4.06 0.73 -21.83
N LEU A 283 -4.17 0.78 -20.49
CA LEU A 283 -2.99 0.79 -19.63
C LEU A 283 -2.26 -0.56 -19.69
N GLY A 284 -2.98 -1.66 -19.93
CA GLY A 284 -2.46 -3.02 -19.97
C GLY A 284 -2.70 -3.73 -21.31
N GLU A 285 -2.29 -3.14 -22.44
CA GLU A 285 -2.56 -3.66 -23.80
C GLU A 285 -2.07 -5.12 -24.05
N GLY A 286 -1.22 -5.68 -23.18
CA GLY A 286 -0.75 -7.07 -23.23
C GLY A 286 -1.37 -8.01 -22.17
N LEU A 287 -2.29 -7.52 -21.33
CA LEU A 287 -2.91 -8.32 -20.26
C LEU A 287 -4.07 -9.18 -20.77
N GLY A 288 -4.58 -8.89 -21.97
CA GLY A 288 -5.79 -9.51 -22.48
C GLY A 288 -7.05 -9.01 -21.77
N ILE A 289 -8.03 -9.90 -21.63
CA ILE A 289 -9.31 -9.59 -20.99
C ILE A 289 -9.15 -9.69 -19.47
N ILE A 290 -9.45 -8.60 -18.76
CA ILE A 290 -9.45 -8.51 -17.30
C ILE A 290 -10.84 -8.81 -16.77
N TYR A 291 -10.97 -9.79 -15.85
CA TYR A 291 -12.22 -10.10 -15.17
C TYR A 291 -11.98 -10.66 -13.76
N LYS A 292 -12.64 -10.07 -12.75
CA LYS A 292 -12.84 -10.63 -11.40
C LYS A 292 -11.61 -11.34 -10.82
N THR A 293 -10.44 -10.74 -10.90
CA THR A 293 -9.19 -11.36 -10.48
C THR A 293 -9.16 -11.48 -8.95
N LYS A 294 -9.43 -12.71 -8.50
CA LYS A 294 -9.02 -13.19 -7.18
C LYS A 294 -7.70 -13.95 -7.28
N GLU A 295 -6.99 -13.79 -8.39
CA GLU A 295 -5.72 -14.43 -8.59
C GLU A 295 -4.74 -13.88 -7.55
N LYS A 296 -4.29 -14.81 -6.72
CA LYS A 296 -3.20 -14.63 -5.77
C LYS A 296 -1.98 -15.34 -6.32
N PHE A 297 -0.82 -15.13 -5.71
CA PHE A 297 0.30 -16.02 -5.95
C PHE A 297 -0.06 -17.45 -5.53
N THR A 298 -0.14 -18.38 -6.51
CA THR A 298 -0.70 -19.72 -6.29
C THR A 298 0.32 -20.76 -5.81
N PHE A 299 1.63 -20.56 -6.03
CA PHE A 299 2.66 -21.57 -5.71
C PHE A 299 4.05 -21.01 -5.39
N SER A 300 4.49 -19.92 -6.03
CA SER A 300 5.75 -19.24 -5.73
C SER A 300 5.66 -17.76 -6.07
N CYS A 301 6.43 -16.96 -5.34
CA CYS A 301 6.59 -15.54 -5.60
C CYS A 301 7.51 -15.22 -6.78
N THR A 302 8.25 -16.24 -7.24
CA THR A 302 9.17 -16.20 -8.38
C THR A 302 8.50 -16.79 -9.62
N THR A 303 8.87 -16.31 -10.80
CA THR A 303 8.72 -17.06 -12.06
C THR A 303 9.47 -18.38 -12.00
#